data_AF-A0A3R6X1W7-F1
#
_entry.id   AF-A0A3R6X1W7-F1
#
_cell.length_a   1.000
_cell.length_b   1.000
_cell.length_c   1.000
_cell.angle_alpha   90.00
_cell.angle_beta   90.00
_cell.angle_gamma   90.00
#
_symmetry.space_group_name_H-M   'P 1'
#
loop_
_entity.id
_entity.type
_entity.pdbx_description
1 polymer ?
#
loop_
_entity_poly.entity_id
_entity_poly.type
_entity_poly.pdbx_seq_one_letter_code
_entity_poly.pdbx_strand_id
1 'polypeptide(L)'
;MSSYTKRIFCGLAMIQYDPQGEILFFHRNSIKLDGSPNQPHVITHIQQYRGDSRDYRVGQIISELDQESCYYIRTNRSLASGATPTYVTPIEFTPFDAVEPAAIAYSVEGRRIVEAAASGLATKPPSTSN
;
A
#
# COMPACT_ATOMS: atom_id res chain seq x y z
N MET A 1 29.40 7.83 -20.82
CA MET A 1 28.88 6.92 -19.78
C MET A 1 27.78 7.67 -19.04
N SER A 2 26.50 7.39 -19.32
CA SER A 2 25.40 8.08 -18.64
C SER A 2 24.92 7.23 -17.47
N SER A 3 24.93 7.84 -16.28
CA SER A 3 24.58 7.27 -14.99
C SER A 3 23.18 6.66 -14.99
N TYR A 4 23.07 5.35 -14.76
CA TYR A 4 21.82 4.73 -14.32
C TYR A 4 21.59 5.13 -12.85
N THR A 5 21.24 6.41 -12.62
CA THR A 5 20.73 6.85 -11.33
C THR A 5 19.44 6.08 -11.10
N LYS A 6 19.47 5.16 -10.12
CA LYS A 6 18.38 4.29 -9.71
C LYS A 6 17.02 4.96 -9.95
N ARG A 7 16.31 4.52 -10.97
CA ARG A 7 14.89 4.83 -11.13
C ARG A 7 14.18 4.04 -10.03
N ILE A 8 14.14 4.62 -8.83
CA ILE A 8 13.35 4.06 -7.73
C ILE A 8 11.90 4.24 -8.15
N PHE A 9 11.36 3.21 -8.80
CA PHE A 9 9.93 3.13 -9.04
C PHE A 9 9.28 2.75 -7.73
N CYS A 10 8.85 3.78 -7.03
CA CYS A 10 8.07 3.68 -5.83
C CYS A 10 6.62 3.56 -6.34
N GLY A 11 6.19 2.31 -6.66
CA GLY A 11 4.88 2.04 -7.26
C GLY A 11 3.72 2.68 -6.50
N LEU A 12 2.57 2.83 -7.15
CA LEU A 12 1.38 3.51 -6.64
C LEU A 12 0.89 3.10 -5.26
N ALA A 13 0.79 1.79 -5.12
CA ALA A 13 0.49 1.09 -3.91
C ALA A 13 1.30 -0.20 -3.96
N MET A 14 1.69 -0.71 -2.80
CA MET A 14 2.29 -2.04 -2.73
C MET A 14 1.21 -3.01 -2.26
N ILE A 15 0.94 -4.03 -3.08
CA ILE A 15 0.18 -5.22 -2.67
C ILE A 15 1.21 -6.32 -2.43
N GLN A 16 1.28 -6.87 -1.22
CA GLN A 16 2.06 -8.08 -0.93
C GLN A 16 1.11 -9.22 -0.62
N TYR A 17 1.45 -10.41 -1.12
CA TYR A 17 0.73 -11.65 -0.87
C TYR A 17 1.53 -12.53 0.11
N ASP A 18 0.84 -13.35 0.88
CA ASP A 18 1.47 -14.47 1.59
C ASP A 18 1.83 -15.60 0.59
N PRO A 19 2.60 -16.62 1.01
CA PRO A 19 2.87 -17.79 0.18
C PRO A 19 1.63 -18.60 -0.23
N GLN A 20 0.49 -18.39 0.42
CA GLN A 20 -0.79 -19.04 0.14
C GLN A 20 -1.61 -18.26 -0.93
N GLY A 21 -1.21 -17.03 -1.26
CA GLY A 21 -1.85 -16.17 -2.25
C GLY A 21 -2.86 -15.18 -1.68
N GLU A 22 -2.93 -15.02 -0.35
CA GLU A 22 -3.78 -14.05 0.33
C GLU A 22 -3.09 -12.69 0.44
N ILE A 23 -3.86 -11.59 0.40
CA ILE A 23 -3.30 -10.24 0.49
C ILE A 23 -2.87 -9.97 1.94
N LEU A 24 -1.56 -9.79 2.16
CA LEU A 24 -0.96 -9.45 3.45
C LEU A 24 -0.81 -7.95 3.67
N PHE A 25 -0.61 -7.19 2.60
CA PHE A 25 -0.19 -5.80 2.69
C PHE A 25 -0.77 -4.99 1.54
N PHE A 26 -1.43 -3.88 1.85
CA PHE A 26 -1.88 -2.90 0.87
C PHE A 26 -1.63 -1.50 1.44
N HIS A 27 -0.80 -0.69 0.79
CA HIS A 27 -0.61 0.71 1.19
C HIS A 27 -0.35 1.63 0.00
N ARG A 28 -0.83 2.87 0.07
CA ARG A 28 -0.47 3.94 -0.89
C ARG A 28 0.98 4.33 -0.65
N ASN A 29 1.79 4.40 -1.69
CA ASN A 29 3.22 4.59 -1.49
C ASN A 29 3.66 6.03 -1.17
N SER A 30 2.76 7.00 -1.34
CA SER A 30 2.92 8.38 -0.87
C SER A 30 2.85 8.50 0.66
N ILE A 31 2.19 7.55 1.35
CA ILE A 31 2.04 7.53 2.80
C ILE A 31 2.62 6.21 3.29
N LYS A 32 3.85 6.28 3.79
CA LYS A 32 4.58 5.12 4.33
C LYS A 32 4.05 4.83 5.73
N LEU A 33 4.00 3.56 6.10
CA LEU A 33 3.80 3.16 7.50
C LEU A 33 5.10 3.39 8.27
N ASP A 34 5.02 3.99 9.45
CA ASP A 34 6.18 4.31 10.30
C ASP A 34 6.13 3.63 11.69
N GLY A 35 5.15 2.75 11.88
CA GLY A 35 4.87 2.06 13.14
C GLY A 35 4.26 2.94 14.22
N SER A 36 3.81 4.16 13.89
CA SER A 36 3.09 5.03 14.82
C SER A 36 1.71 4.46 15.17
N PRO A 37 1.29 4.48 16.44
CA PRO A 37 -0.07 4.11 16.82
C PRO A 37 -1.13 5.09 16.30
N ASN A 38 -0.71 6.28 15.84
CA ASN A 38 -1.59 7.30 15.26
C ASN A 38 -1.54 7.31 13.73
N GLN A 39 -1.08 6.22 13.10
CA GLN A 39 -1.03 6.09 11.65
C GLN A 39 -2.45 6.25 11.06
N PRO A 40 -2.69 7.25 10.18
CA PRO A 40 -4.01 7.46 9.60
C PRO A 40 -4.40 6.34 8.63
N HIS A 41 -5.69 6.03 8.58
CA HIS A 41 -6.30 5.23 7.52
C HIS A 41 -6.52 6.14 6.30
N VAL A 42 -5.95 5.78 5.16
CA VAL A 42 -5.95 6.65 3.96
C VAL A 42 -6.59 5.98 2.76
N ILE A 43 -6.90 4.69 2.85
CA ILE A 43 -7.61 3.95 1.80
C ILE A 43 -9.09 3.99 2.12
N THR A 44 -9.83 4.83 1.41
CA THR A 44 -11.26 5.03 1.65
C THR A 44 -12.14 4.32 0.63
N HIS A 45 -11.64 4.09 -0.58
CA HIS A 45 -12.41 3.52 -1.68
C HIS A 45 -11.54 2.64 -2.57
N ILE A 46 -12.18 1.64 -3.20
CA ILE A 46 -11.58 0.79 -4.21
C ILE A 46 -12.25 1.08 -5.56
N GLN A 47 -11.45 1.40 -6.57
CA GLN A 47 -11.92 1.45 -7.95
C GLN A 47 -11.75 0.07 -8.59
N GLN A 48 -12.81 -0.45 -9.20
CA GLN A 48 -12.80 -1.75 -9.85
C GLN A 48 -13.17 -1.61 -11.34
N TYR A 49 -12.64 -2.51 -12.17
CA TYR A 49 -12.91 -2.56 -13.61
C TYR A 49 -13.71 -3.81 -13.97
N ARG A 50 -14.74 -3.65 -14.82
CA ARG A 50 -15.61 -4.72 -15.32
C ARG A 50 -15.76 -4.72 -16.85
N GLY A 51 -14.92 -3.96 -17.54
CA GLY A 51 -14.92 -3.91 -19.00
C GLY A 51 -14.05 -5.00 -19.65
N ASP A 52 -13.85 -4.87 -20.95
CA ASP A 52 -12.94 -5.73 -21.71
C ASP A 52 -11.48 -5.51 -21.24
N SER A 53 -10.78 -6.59 -20.87
CA SER A 53 -9.40 -6.51 -20.39
C SER A 53 -8.44 -5.85 -21.39
N ARG A 54 -8.75 -5.90 -22.69
CA ARG A 54 -7.98 -5.23 -23.76
C ARG A 54 -8.06 -3.71 -23.66
N ASP A 55 -9.11 -3.18 -23.04
CA ASP A 55 -9.36 -1.75 -22.83
C ASP A 55 -8.92 -1.28 -21.43
N TYR A 56 -8.48 -2.19 -20.55
CA TYR A 56 -7.98 -1.84 -19.21
C TYR A 56 -6.71 -0.99 -19.32
N ARG A 57 -6.77 0.27 -18.86
CA ARG A 57 -5.62 1.17 -18.81
C ARG A 57 -5.58 1.87 -17.46
N VAL A 58 -4.42 1.90 -16.83
CA VAL A 58 -4.16 2.77 -15.68
C VAL A 58 -3.69 4.12 -16.20
N GLY A 59 -4.44 5.17 -15.91
CA GLY A 59 -4.06 6.55 -16.14
C GLY A 59 -3.37 7.15 -14.92
N GLN A 60 -2.65 8.24 -15.15
CA GLN A 60 -2.06 9.08 -14.12
C GLN A 60 -2.51 10.52 -14.38
N ILE A 61 -2.94 11.23 -13.34
CA ILE A 61 -3.12 12.68 -13.35
C ILE A 61 -1.91 13.25 -12.62
N ILE A 62 -1.12 14.06 -13.34
CA ILE A 62 0.00 14.81 -12.78
C ILE A 62 -0.45 16.27 -12.71
N SER A 63 -0.76 16.73 -11.50
CA SER A 63 -0.96 18.12 -11.06
C SER A 63 -1.91 19.01 -11.87
N GLU A 64 -3.17 19.08 -11.43
CA GLU A 64 -4.04 20.28 -11.60
C GLU A 64 -4.49 20.89 -10.25
N LEU A 65 -4.11 20.29 -9.10
CA LEU A 65 -4.64 20.66 -7.76
C LEU A 65 -3.61 20.56 -6.62
N ASP A 66 -2.31 20.78 -6.90
CA ASP A 66 -1.26 20.86 -5.87
C ASP A 66 -1.07 19.58 -5.02
N GLN A 67 -1.56 18.42 -5.48
CA GLN A 67 -1.34 17.11 -4.86
C GLN A 67 -0.54 16.17 -5.77
N GLU A 68 0.28 15.34 -5.11
CA GLU A 68 1.08 14.27 -5.70
C GLU A 68 0.25 13.38 -6.64
N SER A 69 0.89 12.93 -7.72
CA SER A 69 0.24 12.18 -8.81
C SER A 69 -0.81 11.16 -8.35
N CYS A 70 -2.02 11.29 -8.86
CA CYS A 70 -3.10 10.33 -8.67
C CYS A 70 -3.12 9.36 -9.84
N TYR A 71 -3.48 8.11 -9.58
CA TYR A 71 -3.68 7.13 -10.65
C TYR A 71 -5.02 6.47 -10.49
N TYR A 72 -5.60 6.10 -11.62
CA TYR A 72 -6.97 5.63 -11.72
C TYR A 72 -7.09 4.74 -12.95
N ILE A 73 -8.08 3.87 -12.98
CA ILE A 73 -8.44 3.12 -14.18
C ILE A 73 -9.08 4.11 -15.14
N ARG A 74 -8.38 4.40 -16.23
CA ARG A 74 -8.85 5.27 -17.30
C ARG A 74 -9.72 4.44 -18.23
N THR A 75 -10.90 4.95 -18.54
CA THR A 75 -11.74 4.40 -19.60
C THR A 75 -12.31 5.53 -20.45
N ASN A 76 -12.21 5.37 -21.76
CA ASN A 76 -12.89 6.19 -22.76
C ASN A 76 -14.00 5.40 -23.47
N ARG A 77 -14.34 4.21 -22.95
CA ARG A 77 -15.27 3.26 -23.56
C ARG A 77 -16.37 2.94 -22.57
N SER A 78 -17.62 3.05 -23.00
CA SER A 78 -18.76 2.53 -22.25
C SER A 78 -18.90 1.03 -22.48
N LEU A 79 -19.49 0.34 -21.51
CA LEU A 79 -19.99 -1.03 -21.68
C LEU A 79 -21.09 -1.05 -22.75
N ALA A 80 -21.43 -2.23 -23.26
CA ALA A 80 -22.55 -2.40 -24.21
C ALA A 80 -23.90 -1.89 -23.63
N SER A 81 -24.04 -1.88 -22.30
CA SER A 81 -25.17 -1.32 -21.57
C SER A 81 -25.17 0.22 -21.48
N GLY A 82 -24.14 0.89 -21.99
CA GLY A 82 -23.93 2.34 -21.85
C GLY A 82 -23.28 2.77 -20.53
N ALA A 83 -23.15 1.87 -19.54
CA ALA A 83 -22.54 2.17 -18.25
C ALA A 83 -21.01 2.36 -18.35
N THR A 84 -20.42 3.10 -17.41
CA THR A 84 -18.96 3.18 -17.26
C THR A 84 -18.41 1.82 -16.81
N PRO A 85 -17.29 1.33 -17.38
CA PRO A 85 -16.70 0.05 -17.02
C PRO A 85 -15.93 0.09 -15.69
N THR A 86 -15.94 1.24 -15.01
CA THR A 86 -15.40 1.43 -13.67
C THR A 86 -16.48 1.85 -12.70
N TYR A 87 -16.33 1.44 -11.45
CA TYR A 87 -17.11 1.93 -10.33
C TYR A 87 -16.19 2.03 -9.12
N VAL A 88 -16.56 2.90 -8.19
CA VAL A 88 -15.82 3.18 -6.97
C VAL A 88 -16.70 2.73 -5.81
N THR A 89 -16.17 1.87 -4.96
CA THR A 89 -16.88 1.32 -3.80
C THR A 89 -16.15 1.75 -2.53
N PRO A 90 -16.84 2.34 -1.54
CA PRO A 90 -16.24 2.60 -0.24
C PRO A 90 -15.65 1.31 0.35
N ILE A 91 -14.47 1.41 0.97
CA ILE A 91 -13.66 0.24 1.33
C ILE A 91 -14.41 -0.70 2.28
N GLU A 92 -15.25 -0.15 3.16
CA GLU A 92 -16.09 -0.88 4.13
C GLU A 92 -17.14 -1.79 3.48
N PHE A 93 -17.43 -1.61 2.20
CA PHE A 93 -18.33 -2.48 1.43
C PHE A 93 -17.56 -3.45 0.52
N THR A 94 -16.25 -3.61 0.75
CA THR A 94 -15.41 -4.53 -0.01
C THR A 94 -14.81 -5.59 0.92
N PRO A 95 -14.35 -6.73 0.38
CA PRO A 95 -13.59 -7.71 1.16
C PRO A 95 -12.22 -7.22 1.67
N PHE A 96 -11.84 -5.96 1.37
CA PHE A 96 -10.52 -5.40 1.67
C PHE A 96 -10.54 -4.40 2.84
N ASP A 97 -11.68 -4.21 3.50
CA ASP A 97 -11.86 -3.29 4.63
C ASP A 97 -10.86 -3.53 5.78
N ALA A 98 -10.50 -4.79 6.02
CA ALA A 98 -9.57 -5.18 7.07
C ALA A 98 -8.08 -5.05 6.68
N VAL A 99 -7.75 -4.84 5.40
CA VAL A 99 -6.36 -4.93 4.92
C VAL A 99 -5.48 -3.79 5.43
N GLU A 100 -5.93 -2.54 5.30
CA GLU A 100 -5.17 -1.38 5.81
C GLU A 100 -5.04 -1.42 7.35
N PRO A 101 -6.11 -1.67 8.13
CA PRO A 101 -6.00 -1.84 9.57
C PRO A 101 -5.01 -2.94 9.99
N ALA A 102 -5.02 -4.09 9.30
CA ALA A 102 -4.09 -5.18 9.59
C ALA A 102 -2.63 -4.77 9.29
N ALA A 103 -2.38 -4.12 8.16
CA ALA A 103 -1.05 -3.62 7.81
C ALA A 103 -0.52 -2.60 8.83
N ILE A 104 -1.37 -1.70 9.32
CA ILE A 104 -1.03 -0.74 10.37
C ILE A 104 -0.68 -1.47 11.67
N ALA A 105 -1.51 -2.44 12.09
CA ALA A 105 -1.25 -3.23 13.29
C ALA A 105 0.10 -3.97 13.22
N TYR A 106 0.42 -4.60 12.09
CA TYR A 106 1.72 -5.25 11.89
C TYR A 106 2.89 -4.27 11.91
N SER A 107 2.72 -3.06 11.35
CA SER A 107 3.77 -2.02 11.38
C SER A 107 4.06 -1.54 12.80
N VAL A 108 3.00 -1.29 13.60
CA VAL A 108 3.11 -0.90 15.01
C VAL A 108 3.81 -2.00 15.82
N GLU A 109 3.42 -3.26 15.62
CA GLU A 109 4.06 -4.39 16.31
C GLU A 109 5.53 -4.56 15.90
N GLY A 110 5.84 -4.42 14.61
CA GLY A 110 7.21 -4.47 14.11
C GLY A 110 8.10 -3.42 14.77
N ARG A 111 7.60 -2.18 14.90
CA ARG A 111 8.31 -1.11 15.62
C ARG A 111 8.53 -1.47 17.09
N ARG A 112 7.51 -1.98 17.78
CA ARG A 112 7.60 -2.39 19.19
C ARG A 112 8.67 -3.46 19.40
N ILE A 113 8.75 -4.46 18.52
CA ILE A 113 9.77 -5.52 18.58
C ILE A 113 11.19 -4.93 18.41
N VAL A 114 11.38 -4.05 17.43
CA VAL A 114 12.68 -3.42 17.16
C VAL A 114 13.12 -2.54 18.35
N GLU A 115 12.21 -1.73 18.90
CA GLU A 115 12.49 -0.87 20.05
C GLU A 115 12.79 -1.70 21.32
N ALA A 116 12.06 -2.80 21.54
CA ALA A 116 12.34 -3.72 22.65
C ALA A 116 13.71 -4.39 22.50
N ALA A 117 14.07 -4.83 21.28
CA ALA A 117 15.39 -5.39 20.99
C ALA A 117 16.51 -4.35 21.17
N ALA A 118 16.26 -3.08 20.83
CA ALA A 118 17.22 -1.99 21.05
C ALA A 118 17.35 -1.58 22.53
N SER A 119 16.29 -1.74 23.32
CA SER A 119 16.27 -1.45 24.76
C SER A 119 16.85 -2.60 25.60
N GLY A 120 17.00 -3.79 25.02
CA GLY A 120 17.72 -4.93 25.59
C GLY A 120 19.23 -4.77 25.41
N LEU A 121 19.90 -4.35 26.49
CA LEU A 121 21.36 -4.25 26.62
C LEU A 121 22.11 -5.41 25.96
N ALA A 122 23.29 -5.09 25.43
CA ALA A 122 24.40 -6.04 25.30
C ALA A 122 24.44 -6.96 26.53
N THR A 123 23.98 -8.20 26.38
CA THR A 123 24.13 -9.24 27.40
C THR A 123 25.62 -9.52 27.51
N LYS A 124 26.30 -8.80 28.41
CA LYS A 124 27.66 -9.12 28.81
C LYS A 124 27.62 -10.58 29.31
N PRO A 125 28.42 -11.49 28.74
CA PRO A 125 28.46 -12.85 29.23
C PRO A 125 28.85 -12.85 30.71
N PRO A 126 28.38 -13.82 31.51
CA PRO A 126 28.72 -13.88 32.93
C PRO A 126 30.24 -13.92 33.08
N SER A 127 30.78 -13.06 33.94
CA SER A 127 32.18 -13.16 34.35
C SER A 127 32.36 -14.48 35.07
N THR A 128 33.03 -15.43 34.44
CA THR A 128 33.55 -16.61 35.13
C THR A 128 34.70 -16.16 36.02
N SER A 129 34.43 -15.95 37.30
CA SER A 129 35.46 -15.94 38.34
C SER A 129 35.62 -17.35 38.89
N ASN A 130 36.69 -18.02 38.47
CA ASN A 130 37.65 -18.75 39.32
C ASN A 130 38.72 -19.39 38.44
#